data_AF-A0A7X9IAF4-F1
#
_entry.id   AF-A0A7X9IAF4-F1
#
_cell.length_a   1.000
_cell.length_b   1.000
_cell.length_c   1.000
_cell.angle_alpha   90.00
_cell.angle_beta   90.00
_cell.angle_gamma   90.00
#
_symmetry.space_group_name_H-M   'P 1'
#
loop_
_entity.id
_entity.type
_entity.pdbx_description
1 polymer ?
#
loop_
_entity_poly.entity_id
_entity_poly.type
_entity_poly.pdbx_seq_one_letter_code
_entity_poly.pdbx_strand_id
1 'polypeptide(L)'
;RKNNLSRKELRSFSEGKPVSKGFRNMVKEYYTLADEYRIRTLRMIERICPFLEPRYQLSLEIIFSLYEMVFERIDVNNGSFTTEELNPTPEETREKVYNTINNFLQGKII
;
A
#
# COMPACT_ATOMS: atom_id res chain seq x y z
N ARG A 1 -20.68 15.80 12.66
CA ARG A 1 -20.03 14.46 12.48
C ARG A 1 -18.92 14.64 11.46
N LYS A 2 -17.70 14.14 11.71
CA LYS A 2 -16.59 14.27 10.76
C LYS A 2 -16.95 13.55 9.45
N ASN A 3 -16.76 14.21 8.30
CA ASN A 3 -17.06 13.71 6.94
C ASN A 3 -18.53 13.39 6.59
N ASN A 4 -19.50 13.60 7.50
CA ASN A 4 -20.95 13.45 7.26
C ASN A 4 -21.39 12.11 6.63
N LEU A 5 -20.67 11.01 6.91
CA LEU A 5 -20.99 9.68 6.38
C LEU A 5 -22.04 8.96 7.23
N SER A 6 -23.01 8.34 6.57
CA SER A 6 -23.97 7.41 7.17
C SER A 6 -23.65 5.95 6.81
N ARG A 7 -24.12 5.00 7.63
CA ARG A 7 -23.98 3.56 7.33
C ARG A 7 -24.64 3.16 6.00
N LYS A 8 -25.76 3.80 5.64
CA LYS A 8 -26.46 3.55 4.38
C LYS A 8 -25.61 3.95 3.17
N GLU A 9 -24.93 5.09 3.26
CA GLU A 9 -24.00 5.53 2.20
C GLU A 9 -22.82 4.58 2.07
N LEU A 10 -22.18 4.20 3.19
CA LEU A 10 -21.07 3.25 3.18
C LEU A 10 -21.45 1.91 2.53
N ARG A 11 -22.62 1.38 2.86
CA ARG A 11 -23.16 0.18 2.22
C ARG A 11 -23.36 0.38 0.72
N SER A 12 -23.90 1.53 0.32
CA SER A 12 -24.12 1.80 -1.10
C SER A 12 -22.82 1.87 -1.91
N PHE A 13 -21.71 2.32 -1.31
CA PHE A 13 -20.40 2.30 -1.94
C PHE A 13 -19.89 0.87 -2.13
N SER A 14 -20.06 0.00 -1.12
CA SER A 14 -19.70 -1.43 -1.26
C SER A 14 -20.51 -2.18 -2.32
N GLU A 15 -21.68 -1.65 -2.69
CA GLU A 15 -22.53 -2.16 -3.77
C GLU A 15 -22.16 -1.56 -5.14
N GLY A 16 -21.05 -0.81 -5.23
CA GLY A 16 -20.51 -0.26 -6.48
C GLY A 16 -20.97 1.15 -6.84
N LYS A 17 -21.69 1.86 -5.94
CA LYS A 17 -22.05 3.26 -6.21
C LYS A 17 -20.85 4.20 -6.08
N PRO A 18 -20.82 5.31 -6.83
CA PRO A 18 -19.77 6.31 -6.71
C PRO A 18 -19.62 6.82 -5.27
N VAL A 19 -18.37 6.93 -4.83
CA VAL A 19 -18.04 7.42 -3.49
C VAL A 19 -18.24 8.93 -3.36
N SER A 20 -18.68 9.38 -2.19
CA SER A 20 -18.90 10.80 -1.91
C SER A 20 -17.61 11.54 -1.57
N LYS A 21 -17.63 12.88 -1.66
CA LYS A 21 -16.52 13.73 -1.18
C LYS A 21 -16.18 13.50 0.29
N GLY A 22 -17.18 13.23 1.13
CA GLY A 22 -16.96 12.89 2.53
C GLY A 22 -16.15 11.60 2.70
N PHE A 23 -16.43 10.59 1.89
CA PHE A 23 -15.68 9.33 1.89
C PHE A 23 -14.24 9.55 1.43
N ARG A 24 -14.03 10.32 0.35
CA ARG A 24 -12.69 10.67 -0.13
C ARG A 24 -11.88 11.42 0.92
N ASN A 25 -12.48 12.37 1.63
CA ASN A 25 -11.82 13.08 2.72
C ASN A 25 -11.39 12.11 3.84
N MET A 26 -12.24 11.16 4.20
CA MET A 26 -11.90 10.14 5.19
C MET A 26 -10.73 9.26 4.71
N VAL A 27 -10.77 8.78 3.45
CA VAL A 27 -9.65 7.99 2.88
C VAL A 27 -8.37 8.82 2.84
N LYS A 28 -8.43 10.11 2.50
CA LYS A 28 -7.28 11.01 2.47
C LYS A 28 -6.57 11.08 3.83
N GLU A 29 -7.34 11.15 4.92
CA GLU A 29 -6.79 11.18 6.27
C GLU A 29 -6.05 9.87 6.59
N TYR A 30 -6.65 8.72 6.27
CA TYR A 30 -6.01 7.42 6.47
C TYR A 30 -4.80 7.23 5.56
N TYR A 31 -4.87 7.67 4.31
CA TYR A 31 -3.78 7.62 3.36
C TYR A 31 -2.57 8.44 3.85
N THR A 32 -2.83 9.65 4.36
CA THR A 32 -1.78 10.51 4.93
C THR A 32 -1.11 9.85 6.13
N LEU A 33 -1.91 9.23 7.01
CA LEU A 33 -1.38 8.49 8.16
C LEU A 33 -0.58 7.25 7.72
N ALA A 34 -1.08 6.52 6.72
CA ALA A 34 -0.40 5.36 6.16
C ALA A 34 0.95 5.73 5.54
N ASP A 35 1.02 6.85 4.81
CA ASP A 35 2.28 7.32 4.22
C ASP A 35 3.32 7.68 5.29
N GLU A 36 2.88 8.29 6.40
CA GLU A 36 3.76 8.57 7.53
C GLU A 36 4.37 7.26 8.09
N TYR A 37 3.55 6.22 8.28
CA TYR A 37 4.05 4.93 8.73
C TYR A 37 4.88 4.20 7.68
N ARG A 38 4.57 4.35 6.38
CA ARG A 38 5.37 3.81 5.28
C ARG A 38 6.79 4.37 5.31
N ILE A 39 6.92 5.69 5.42
CA ILE A 39 8.23 6.37 5.51
C ILE A 39 8.98 5.95 6.78
N ARG A 40 8.30 5.87 7.93
CA ARG A 40 8.92 5.43 9.19
C ARG A 40 9.40 3.98 9.11
N THR A 41 8.62 3.11 8.47
CA THR A 41 8.99 1.70 8.26
C THR A 41 10.21 1.59 7.35
N LEU A 42 10.23 2.29 6.22
CA LEU A 42 11.39 2.31 5.32
C LEU A 42 12.67 2.73 6.06
N ARG A 43 12.62 3.83 6.81
CA ARG A 43 13.75 4.30 7.62
C ARG A 43 14.21 3.28 8.66
N MET A 44 13.26 2.52 9.22
CA MET A 44 13.60 1.46 10.16
C MET A 44 14.28 0.28 9.47
N ILE A 45 13.77 -0.15 8.30
CA ILE A 45 14.38 -1.18 7.47
C ILE A 45 15.82 -0.79 7.12
N GLU A 46 16.03 0.41 6.57
CA GLU A 46 17.37 0.96 6.25
C GLU A 46 18.31 0.95 7.47
N ARG A 47 17.78 1.27 8.66
CA ARG A 47 18.56 1.30 9.90
C ARG A 47 18.95 -0.10 10.38
N ILE A 48 18.08 -1.09 10.27
CA ILE A 48 18.33 -2.44 10.82
C ILE A 48 19.00 -3.38 9.82
N CYS A 49 18.80 -3.19 8.52
CA CYS A 49 19.31 -4.08 7.47
C CYS A 49 20.81 -4.39 7.57
N PRO A 50 21.72 -3.44 7.85
CA PRO A 50 23.16 -3.73 7.98
C PRO A 50 23.50 -4.73 9.09
N PHE A 51 22.60 -4.95 10.05
CA PHE A 51 22.79 -5.85 11.19
C PHE A 51 22.09 -7.21 11.00
N LEU A 52 21.41 -7.42 9.88
CA LEU A 52 20.65 -8.63 9.57
C LEU A 52 21.39 -9.53 8.61
N GLU A 53 21.18 -10.85 8.72
CA GLU A 53 21.63 -11.78 7.69
C GLU A 53 20.89 -11.53 6.36
N PRO A 54 21.51 -11.81 5.20
CA PRO A 54 20.93 -11.50 3.89
C PRO A 54 19.52 -12.04 3.66
N ARG A 55 19.20 -13.22 4.20
CA ARG A 55 17.84 -13.81 4.11
C ARG A 55 16.76 -12.94 4.76
N TYR A 56 17.09 -12.26 5.86
CA TYR A 56 16.16 -11.40 6.57
C TYR A 56 16.04 -10.03 5.90
N GLN A 57 17.14 -9.50 5.34
CA GLN A 57 17.10 -8.30 4.51
C GLN A 57 16.16 -8.51 3.32
N LEU A 58 16.36 -9.58 2.55
CA LEU A 58 15.50 -9.92 1.41
C LEU A 58 14.03 -10.12 1.83
N SER A 59 13.78 -10.75 2.98
CA SER A 59 12.40 -10.93 3.48
C SER A 59 11.73 -9.59 3.77
N LEU A 60 12.44 -8.64 4.38
CA LEU A 60 11.93 -7.29 4.65
C LEU A 60 11.67 -6.53 3.36
N GLU A 61 12.59 -6.59 2.39
CA GLU A 61 12.42 -5.98 1.07
C GLU A 61 11.17 -6.51 0.36
N ILE A 62 10.94 -7.83 0.36
CA ILE A 62 9.75 -8.43 -0.25
C ILE A 62 8.47 -7.96 0.45
N ILE A 63 8.43 -7.99 1.79
CA ILE A 63 7.23 -7.59 2.54
C ILE A 63 6.91 -6.11 2.27
N PHE A 64 7.93 -5.25 2.31
CA PHE A 64 7.76 -3.82 2.09
C PHE A 64 7.36 -3.53 0.64
N SER A 65 7.98 -4.21 -0.34
CA SER A 65 7.66 -3.99 -1.75
C SER A 65 6.24 -4.44 -2.11
N LEU A 66 5.73 -5.50 -1.47
CA LEU A 66 4.34 -5.95 -1.59
C LEU A 66 3.37 -4.96 -0.95
N TYR A 67 3.72 -4.37 0.20
CA TYR A 67 2.94 -3.30 0.80
C TYR A 67 2.84 -2.08 -0.14
N GLU A 68 3.96 -1.67 -0.74
CA GLU A 68 3.98 -0.54 -1.68
C GLU A 68 3.07 -0.76 -2.89
N MET A 69 2.98 -1.99 -3.43
CA MET A 69 2.07 -2.29 -4.54
C MET A 69 0.62 -1.89 -4.26
N VAL A 70 0.14 -2.12 -3.04
CA VAL A 70 -1.23 -1.76 -2.65
C VAL A 70 -1.32 -0.27 -2.35
N PHE A 71 -0.33 0.28 -1.65
CA PHE A 71 -0.30 1.69 -1.28
C PHE A 71 -0.31 2.63 -2.50
N GLU A 72 0.48 2.32 -3.53
CA GLU A 72 0.61 3.11 -4.76
C GLU A 72 -0.66 3.14 -5.61
N ARG A 73 -1.54 2.14 -5.46
CA ARG A 73 -2.82 2.06 -6.19
C ARG A 73 -3.91 2.97 -5.62
N ILE A 74 -3.74 3.48 -4.40
CA ILE A 74 -4.76 4.30 -3.76
C ILE A 74 -4.80 5.70 -4.39
N ASP A 75 -5.72 5.93 -5.32
CA ASP A 75 -6.04 7.27 -5.82
C ASP A 75 -7.15 7.92 -4.97
N VAL A 76 -6.75 8.78 -4.03
CA VAL A 76 -7.68 9.51 -3.16
C VAL A 76 -8.65 10.39 -3.96
N ASN A 77 -8.21 10.95 -5.09
CA ASN A 77 -8.95 11.95 -5.85
C ASN A 77 -9.94 11.31 -6.82
N ASN A 78 -9.52 10.29 -7.57
CA ASN A 78 -10.33 9.68 -8.62
C ASN A 78 -10.70 8.22 -8.37
N GLY A 79 -10.05 7.55 -7.42
CA GLY A 79 -10.25 6.12 -7.16
C GLY A 79 -11.68 5.78 -6.79
N SER A 80 -12.11 4.59 -7.20
CA SER A 80 -13.40 4.00 -6.83
C SER A 80 -13.29 3.08 -5.61
N PHE A 81 -12.06 2.75 -5.20
CA PHE A 81 -11.72 1.96 -4.03
C PHE A 81 -12.30 0.54 -4.06
N THR A 82 -12.43 -0.05 -5.25
CA THR A 82 -12.88 -1.44 -5.41
C THR A 82 -11.77 -2.43 -5.09
N THR A 83 -12.15 -3.69 -4.85
CA THR A 83 -11.20 -4.78 -4.62
C THR A 83 -10.25 -4.93 -5.82
N GLU A 84 -10.79 -4.90 -7.03
CA GLU A 84 -10.05 -5.08 -8.27
C GLU A 84 -9.09 -3.91 -8.55
N GLU A 85 -9.47 -2.69 -8.15
CA GLU A 85 -8.62 -1.51 -8.26
C GLU A 85 -7.43 -1.59 -7.29
N LEU A 86 -7.71 -1.90 -6.01
CA LEU A 86 -6.72 -1.79 -4.95
C LEU A 86 -5.80 -3.00 -4.82
N ASN A 87 -6.25 -4.19 -5.20
CA ASN A 87 -5.46 -5.41 -5.04
C ASN A 87 -4.69 -5.73 -6.32
N PRO A 88 -3.38 -5.98 -6.24
CA PRO A 88 -2.65 -6.51 -7.36
C PRO A 88 -3.15 -7.92 -7.69
N THR A 89 -3.06 -8.27 -8.97
CA THR A 89 -3.30 -9.63 -9.44
C THR A 89 -2.19 -10.58 -8.93
N PRO A 90 -2.46 -11.91 -8.92
CA PRO A 90 -1.42 -12.89 -8.64
C PRO A 90 -0.19 -12.75 -9.56
N GLU A 91 -0.40 -12.41 -10.83
CA GLU A 91 0.65 -12.22 -11.82
C GLU A 91 1.54 -11.03 -11.47
N GLU A 92 0.96 -9.86 -11.20
CA GLU A 92 1.68 -8.66 -10.78
C GLU A 92 2.45 -8.90 -9.47
N THR A 93 1.84 -9.64 -8.54
CA THR A 93 2.47 -10.01 -7.27
C THR A 93 3.71 -10.87 -7.49
N ARG A 94 3.62 -11.89 -8.35
CA ARG A 94 4.76 -12.76 -8.70
C ARG A 94 5.88 -11.95 -9.37
N GLU A 95 5.52 -11.06 -10.29
CA GLU A 95 6.47 -10.21 -10.98
C GLU A 95 7.20 -9.27 -10.01
N LYS A 96 6.48 -8.60 -9.10
CA LYS A 96 7.11 -7.74 -8.08
C LYS A 96 8.08 -8.50 -7.20
N VAL A 97 7.70 -9.70 -6.72
CA VAL A 97 8.58 -10.54 -5.88
C VAL A 97 9.83 -10.93 -6.67
N TYR A 98 9.67 -11.41 -7.90
CA TYR A 98 10.80 -11.78 -8.77
C TYR A 98 11.76 -10.62 -9.00
N ASN A 99 11.23 -9.43 -9.32
CA ASN A 99 12.03 -8.22 -9.52
C ASN A 99 12.73 -7.77 -8.24
N THR A 100 12.06 -7.88 -7.09
CA THR A 100 12.66 -7.57 -5.77
C THR A 100 13.86 -8.47 -5.50
N ILE A 101 13.72 -9.79 -5.72
CA ILE A 101 14.81 -10.76 -5.56
C ILE A 101 15.98 -10.43 -6.50
N ASN A 102 15.69 -10.18 -7.78
CA ASN A 102 16.74 -9.85 -8.76
C ASN A 102 17.49 -8.57 -8.42
N ASN A 103 16.78 -7.53 -8.00
CA ASN A 103 17.39 -6.27 -7.61
C ASN A 103 18.28 -6.44 -6.37
N PHE A 104 17.84 -7.25 -5.40
CA PHE A 104 18.63 -7.57 -4.21
C PHE A 104 19.93 -8.31 -4.58
N LEU A 105 19.85 -9.35 -5.42
CA LEU A 105 21.02 -10.10 -5.89
C LEU A 105 22.01 -9.25 -6.72
N GLN A 106 21.53 -8.18 -7.34
CA GLN A 106 22.36 -7.23 -8.12
C GLN A 106 22.89 -6.06 -7.27
N GLY A 107 22.58 -6.00 -5.97
CA GLY A 107 22.96 -4.89 -5.09
C GLY A 107 22.32 -3.55 -5.48
N LYS A 108 21.14 -3.58 -6.11
CA LYS A 108 20.40 -2.38 -6.54
C LYS A 108 19.46 -1.82 -5.48
N ILE A 109 19.08 -2.66 -4.52
CA ILE A 109 18.26 -2.31 -3.36
C ILE A 109 18.98 -2.83 -2.12
N ILE A 110 18.94 -2.01 -1.06
CA ILE A 110 19.76 -2.01 0.17
C ILE A 110 21.05 -2.83 0.11
#